data_AF-J9F718-F1
#
_entry.id   AF-J9F718-F1
#
_cell.length_a   1.000
_cell.length_b   1.000
_cell.length_c   1.000
_cell.angle_alpha   90.00
_cell.angle_beta   90.00
_cell.angle_gamma   90.00
#
_symmetry.space_group_name_H-M   'P 1'
#
loop_
_entity.id
_entity.type
_entity.pdbx_description
1 polymer ?
#
loop_
_entity_poly.entity_id
_entity_poly.type
_entity_poly.pdbx_seq_one_letter_code
_entity_poly.pdbx_strand_id
1 'polypeptide(L)'
;MRRRRMKKHEEIKKLISSLFQKLNALSHYRYIPPEVHPEVRILNNMPSLQKEEVGPLASTDAVLLAPEEIHKHISGPIKADDEKTKTDRSRLHRKKKKWQHIKQFRKQEAELADMKNEISAKKPKLASQYDNKRGNMKLTSTSFFQRLQTKAAEEVKGKKHKITEMGTTKKKLSTNYKL
;
A
#
# COMPACT_ATOMS: atom_id res chain seq x y z
N MET A 1 -13.33 16.27 -16.92
CA MET A 1 -12.25 17.11 -16.33
C MET A 1 -10.82 16.56 -16.51
N ARG A 2 -10.53 15.28 -16.19
CA ARG A 2 -9.16 14.71 -16.16
C ARG A 2 -8.41 14.76 -17.51
N ARG A 3 -9.11 14.51 -18.63
CA ARG A 3 -8.55 14.51 -20.00
C ARG A 3 -8.07 15.89 -20.49
N ARG A 4 -8.80 16.97 -20.15
CA ARG A 4 -8.39 18.35 -20.47
C ARG A 4 -7.14 18.78 -19.71
N ARG A 5 -7.00 18.34 -18.44
CA ARG A 5 -5.79 18.58 -17.66
C ARG A 5 -4.58 17.91 -18.31
N MET A 6 -4.68 16.64 -18.71
CA MET A 6 -3.57 15.92 -19.35
C MET A 6 -3.04 16.64 -20.61
N LYS A 7 -3.94 17.10 -21.50
CA LYS A 7 -3.55 17.86 -22.71
C LYS A 7 -2.75 19.12 -22.39
N LYS A 8 -3.20 19.91 -21.42
CA LYS A 8 -2.47 21.11 -20.98
C LYS A 8 -1.08 20.79 -20.40
N HIS A 9 -0.94 19.67 -19.68
CA HIS A 9 0.38 19.26 -19.15
C HIS A 9 1.34 18.85 -20.27
N GLU A 10 0.85 18.18 -21.32
CA GLU A 10 1.64 17.84 -22.49
C GLU A 10 2.08 19.09 -23.27
N GLU A 11 1.18 20.06 -23.46
CA GLU A 11 1.49 21.35 -24.09
C GLU A 11 2.58 22.10 -23.32
N ILE A 12 2.44 22.19 -21.99
CA ILE A 12 3.45 22.83 -21.12
C ILE A 12 4.80 22.12 -21.24
N LYS A 13 4.84 20.78 -21.22
CA LYS A 13 6.08 20.01 -21.37
C LYS A 13 6.79 20.31 -22.70
N LYS A 14 6.04 20.41 -23.80
CA LYS A 14 6.58 20.75 -25.12
C LYS A 14 7.18 22.17 -25.13
N LEU A 15 6.47 23.14 -24.57
CA LEU A 15 6.94 24.53 -24.49
C LEU A 15 8.20 24.66 -23.61
N ILE A 16 8.22 23.98 -22.45
CA ILE A 16 9.38 23.94 -21.55
C ILE A 16 10.59 23.33 -22.26
N SER A 17 10.43 22.20 -22.94
CA SER A 17 11.52 21.55 -23.67
C SER A 17 12.09 22.47 -24.76
N SER A 18 11.23 23.16 -25.53
CA SER A 18 11.65 24.13 -26.55
C SER A 18 12.40 25.32 -25.94
N LEU A 19 11.91 25.85 -24.82
CA LEU A 19 12.54 26.97 -24.13
C LEU A 19 13.95 26.61 -23.62
N PHE A 20 14.09 25.46 -22.95
CA PHE A 20 15.39 25.02 -22.45
C PHE A 20 16.36 24.68 -23.56
N GLN A 21 15.91 24.14 -24.69
CA GLN A 21 16.77 23.93 -25.85
C GLN A 21 17.37 25.27 -26.35
N LYS A 22 16.57 26.33 -26.42
CA LYS A 22 17.03 27.67 -26.82
C LYS A 22 17.97 28.29 -25.79
N LEU A 23 17.64 28.18 -24.50
CA LEU A 23 18.46 28.71 -23.42
C LEU A 23 19.81 28.01 -23.35
N ASN A 24 19.83 26.68 -23.51
CA ASN A 24 21.05 25.88 -23.54
C ASN A 24 21.95 26.26 -24.72
N ALA A 25 21.39 26.50 -25.90
CA ALA A 25 22.15 26.96 -27.06
C ALA A 25 22.76 28.35 -26.81
N LEU A 26 21.99 29.28 -26.24
CA LEU A 26 22.44 30.63 -25.92
C LEU A 26 23.56 30.65 -24.86
N SER A 27 23.47 29.77 -23.86
CA SER A 27 24.46 29.66 -22.78
C SER A 27 25.68 28.79 -23.14
N HIS A 28 25.85 28.43 -24.42
CA HIS A 28 26.92 27.53 -24.90
C HIS A 28 26.96 26.19 -24.14
N TYR A 29 25.79 25.67 -23.78
CA TYR A 29 25.60 24.40 -23.06
C TYR A 29 26.34 24.33 -21.71
N ARG A 30 26.67 25.47 -21.10
CA ARG A 30 27.25 25.54 -19.75
C ARG A 30 26.17 25.53 -18.68
N TYR A 31 25.45 24.42 -18.55
CA TYR A 31 24.36 24.24 -17.59
C TYR A 31 24.43 22.87 -16.90
N ILE A 32 23.71 22.73 -15.78
CA ILE A 32 23.62 21.49 -15.01
C ILE A 32 22.74 20.50 -15.80
N PRO A 33 23.18 19.25 -16.06
CA PRO A 33 22.36 18.28 -16.77
C PRO A 33 20.99 18.09 -16.07
N PRO A 34 19.91 17.81 -16.83
CA PRO A 34 18.60 17.62 -16.26
C PRO A 34 18.59 16.42 -15.30
N GLU A 35 17.69 16.46 -14.31
CA GLU A 35 17.52 15.36 -13.37
C GLU A 35 17.14 14.07 -14.11
N VAL A 36 17.79 12.97 -13.74
CA VAL A 36 17.52 11.66 -14.35
C VAL A 36 16.15 11.18 -13.88
N HIS A 37 15.19 11.17 -14.81
CA HIS A 37 13.89 10.57 -14.57
C HIS A 37 13.93 9.07 -14.90
N PRO A 38 13.24 8.21 -14.12
CA PRO A 38 13.17 6.79 -14.45
C PRO A 38 12.36 6.59 -15.74
N GLU A 39 13.04 6.21 -16.82
CA GLU A 39 12.44 5.89 -18.12
C GLU A 39 12.24 4.37 -18.24
N VAL A 40 11.01 3.94 -18.50
CA VAL A 40 10.72 2.53 -18.83
C VAL A 40 10.86 2.34 -20.33
N ARG A 41 11.86 1.56 -20.74
CA ARG A 41 12.09 1.17 -22.14
C ARG A 41 11.64 -0.27 -22.34
N ILE A 42 10.77 -0.49 -23.32
CA ILE A 42 10.31 -1.83 -23.71
C ILE A 42 11.24 -2.31 -24.82
N LEU A 43 11.97 -3.40 -24.57
CA LEU A 43 12.86 -4.03 -25.54
C LEU A 43 12.21 -5.30 -26.08
N ASN A 44 12.33 -5.52 -27.39
CA ASN A 44 11.83 -6.73 -28.04
C ASN A 44 12.95 -7.77 -28.15
N ASN A 45 12.58 -9.05 -28.13
CA ASN A 45 13.52 -10.14 -28.31
C ASN A 45 13.96 -10.24 -29.79
N MET A 46 15.05 -9.54 -30.14
CA MET A 46 15.65 -9.52 -31.47
C MET A 46 17.16 -9.83 -31.39
N PRO A 47 17.76 -10.40 -32.45
CA PRO A 47 19.20 -10.56 -32.56
C PRO A 47 19.94 -9.25 -32.31
N SER A 48 21.05 -9.32 -31.59
CA SER A 48 21.88 -8.14 -31.26
C SER A 48 22.36 -7.42 -32.51
N LEU A 49 22.85 -8.17 -33.51
CA LEU A 49 23.35 -7.59 -34.74
C LEU A 49 22.28 -6.82 -35.53
N GLN A 50 21.01 -7.25 -35.51
CA GLN A 50 19.91 -6.52 -36.19
C GLN A 50 19.61 -5.15 -35.57
N LYS A 51 20.02 -4.92 -34.31
CA LYS A 51 19.93 -3.60 -33.68
C LYS A 51 21.04 -2.67 -34.17
N GLU A 52 22.18 -3.24 -34.54
CA GLU A 52 23.41 -2.51 -34.90
C GLU A 52 23.49 -2.26 -36.41
N GLU A 53 23.19 -3.29 -37.21
CA GLU A 53 23.35 -3.30 -38.65
C GLU A 53 22.03 -3.51 -39.39
N VAL A 54 21.93 -2.89 -40.57
CA VAL A 54 20.80 -3.04 -41.49
C VAL A 54 21.28 -3.78 -42.73
N GLY A 55 21.18 -5.11 -42.71
CA GLY A 55 21.56 -5.96 -43.83
C GLY A 55 20.87 -7.33 -43.78
N PRO A 56 20.52 -7.94 -44.94
CA PRO A 56 19.81 -9.22 -44.97
C PRO A 56 20.68 -10.41 -44.52
N LEU A 57 22.01 -10.27 -44.56
CA LEU A 57 22.97 -11.27 -44.10
C LEU A 57 23.40 -11.08 -42.63
N ALA A 58 22.96 -9.99 -41.99
CA ALA A 58 23.34 -9.65 -40.63
C ALA A 58 22.50 -10.44 -39.63
N SER A 59 22.91 -11.69 -39.36
CA SER A 59 22.34 -12.51 -38.29
C SER A 59 23.46 -13.14 -37.46
N THR A 60 23.36 -12.99 -36.14
CA THR A 60 24.25 -13.60 -35.14
C THR A 60 23.40 -14.35 -34.13
N ASP A 61 23.94 -15.44 -33.57
CA ASP A 61 23.24 -16.23 -32.53
C ASP A 61 23.01 -15.47 -31.22
N ALA A 62 23.75 -14.39 -30.98
CA ALA A 62 23.59 -13.54 -29.80
C ALA A 62 22.31 -12.68 -29.87
N VAL A 63 21.48 -12.78 -28.83
CA VAL A 63 20.19 -12.09 -28.70
C VAL A 63 20.28 -10.97 -27.67
N LEU A 64 19.50 -9.90 -27.83
CA LEU A 64 19.53 -8.74 -26.92
C LEU A 64 19.07 -9.04 -25.48
N LEU A 65 18.13 -9.98 -25.33
CA LEU A 65 17.47 -10.27 -24.07
C LEU A 65 18.21 -11.40 -23.35
N ALA A 66 18.46 -11.24 -22.05
CA ALA A 66 19.11 -12.26 -21.26
C ALA A 66 18.20 -13.49 -21.07
N PRO A 67 18.75 -14.70 -20.86
CA PRO A 67 17.94 -15.88 -20.57
C PRO A 67 16.98 -15.70 -19.39
N GLU A 68 17.37 -14.93 -18.36
CA GLU A 68 16.53 -14.67 -17.17
C GLU A 68 15.33 -13.77 -17.46
N GLU A 69 15.43 -12.91 -18.46
CA GLU A 69 14.36 -12.02 -18.89
C GLU A 69 13.36 -12.77 -19.79
N ILE A 70 13.82 -13.78 -20.54
CA ILE A 70 12.98 -14.73 -21.28
C ILE A 70 12.29 -15.72 -20.32
N HIS A 71 13.06 -16.30 -19.40
CA HIS A 71 12.61 -17.28 -18.43
C HIS A 71 13.13 -16.98 -17.03
N LYS A 72 12.20 -16.76 -16.09
CA LYS A 72 12.56 -16.48 -14.70
C LYS A 72 13.24 -17.69 -14.07
N HIS A 73 14.40 -17.49 -13.46
CA HIS A 73 15.05 -18.55 -12.71
C HIS A 73 14.14 -19.05 -11.57
N ILE A 74 13.91 -20.35 -11.50
CA ILE A 74 13.28 -20.98 -10.35
C ILE A 74 14.42 -21.42 -9.42
N SER A 75 14.58 -20.74 -8.29
CA SER A 75 15.62 -21.09 -7.32
C SER A 75 15.24 -22.37 -6.57
N GLY A 76 15.96 -23.45 -6.88
CA GLY A 76 15.84 -24.76 -6.22
C GLY A 76 15.10 -25.80 -7.08
N PRO A 77 15.12 -27.08 -6.65
CA PRO A 77 14.42 -28.14 -7.36
C PRO A 77 12.91 -27.87 -7.35
N ILE A 78 12.28 -27.99 -8.51
CA ILE A 78 10.82 -27.93 -8.64
C ILE A 78 10.28 -29.18 -7.97
N LYS A 79 9.57 -29.01 -6.84
CA LYS A 79 8.94 -30.09 -6.08
C LYS A 79 7.44 -29.87 -5.99
N ALA A 80 6.66 -30.90 -6.31
CA ALA A 80 5.22 -30.90 -6.09
C ALA A 80 4.90 -30.94 -4.58
N ASP A 81 3.67 -30.59 -4.18
CA ASP A 81 3.28 -30.59 -2.76
C ASP A 81 3.35 -31.97 -2.09
N ASP A 82 3.13 -33.03 -2.88
CA ASP A 82 3.19 -34.43 -2.45
C ASP A 82 4.62 -34.90 -2.20
N GLU A 83 5.58 -34.35 -2.94
CA GLU A 83 7.01 -34.69 -2.85
C GLU A 83 7.73 -33.94 -1.72
N LYS A 84 7.06 -32.94 -1.11
CA LYS A 84 7.64 -32.11 -0.04
C LYS A 84 7.68 -32.85 1.29
N THR A 85 8.90 -33.08 1.78
CA THR A 85 9.14 -33.57 3.15
C THR A 85 8.66 -32.56 4.21
N LYS A 86 8.40 -33.05 5.42
CA LYS A 86 7.96 -32.23 6.57
C LYS A 86 8.91 -31.07 6.88
N THR A 87 10.21 -31.27 6.70
CA THR A 87 11.27 -30.26 6.86
C THR A 87 11.14 -29.14 5.83
N ASP A 88 10.92 -29.49 4.56
CA ASP A 88 10.73 -28.52 3.48
C ASP A 88 9.47 -27.67 3.70
N ARG A 89 8.34 -28.32 4.04
CA ARG A 89 7.09 -27.61 4.41
C ARG A 89 7.31 -26.60 5.55
N SER A 90 8.06 -27.00 6.57
CA SER A 90 8.39 -26.11 7.71
C SER A 90 9.29 -24.94 7.29
N ARG A 91 10.29 -25.19 6.43
CA ARG A 91 11.16 -24.15 5.88
C ARG A 91 10.37 -23.14 5.03
N LEU A 92 9.49 -23.62 4.16
CA LEU A 92 8.60 -22.77 3.36
C LEU A 92 7.68 -21.93 4.24
N HIS A 93 7.12 -22.50 5.31
CA HIS A 93 6.30 -21.75 6.27
C HIS A 93 7.10 -20.64 6.98
N ARG A 94 8.33 -20.94 7.44
CA ARG A 94 9.22 -19.94 8.05
C ARG A 94 9.56 -18.82 7.06
N LYS A 95 9.88 -19.17 5.81
CA LYS A 95 10.14 -18.20 4.72
C LYS A 95 8.90 -17.32 4.52
N LYS A 96 7.72 -17.91 4.36
CA LYS A 96 6.44 -17.17 4.19
C LYS A 96 6.17 -16.21 5.35
N LYS A 97 6.31 -16.66 6.60
CA LYS A 97 6.14 -15.82 7.80
C LYS A 97 7.10 -14.62 7.79
N LYS A 98 8.39 -14.84 7.45
CA LYS A 98 9.38 -13.77 7.31
C LYS A 98 8.98 -12.75 6.24
N TRP A 99 8.56 -13.21 5.07
CA TRP A 99 8.13 -12.31 3.99
C TRP A 99 6.87 -11.51 4.34
N GLN A 100 5.90 -12.14 5.01
CA GLN A 100 4.71 -11.45 5.50
C GLN A 100 5.06 -10.35 6.50
N HIS A 101 5.94 -10.65 7.46
CA HIS A 101 6.44 -9.67 8.41
C HIS A 101 7.12 -8.49 7.69
N ILE A 102 8.08 -8.74 6.80
CA ILE A 102 8.75 -7.67 6.03
C ILE A 102 7.75 -6.83 5.24
N LYS A 103 6.75 -7.46 4.61
CA LYS A 103 5.70 -6.75 3.86
C LYS A 103 4.87 -5.84 4.77
N GLN A 104 4.52 -6.29 5.97
CA GLN A 104 3.78 -5.49 6.95
C GLN A 104 4.61 -4.30 7.42
N PHE A 105 5.90 -4.52 7.75
CA PHE A 105 6.80 -3.44 8.15
C PHE A 105 6.94 -2.37 7.05
N ARG A 106 7.20 -2.77 5.80
CA ARG A 106 7.28 -1.84 4.66
C ARG A 106 5.98 -1.05 4.47
N LYS A 107 4.82 -1.69 4.70
CA LYS A 107 3.53 -1.01 4.60
C LYS A 107 3.37 0.06 5.70
N GLN A 108 3.75 -0.27 6.93
CA GLN A 108 3.73 0.68 8.05
C GLN A 108 4.70 1.84 7.81
N GLU A 109 5.91 1.58 7.30
CA GLU A 109 6.87 2.63 6.95
C GLU A 109 6.32 3.56 5.87
N ALA A 110 5.67 3.03 4.83
CA ALA A 110 5.03 3.83 3.80
C ALA A 110 3.87 4.67 4.37
N GLU A 111 3.00 4.09 5.20
CA GLU A 111 1.91 4.81 5.86
C GLU A 111 2.44 5.94 6.79
N LEU A 112 3.55 5.70 7.52
CA LEU A 112 4.20 6.73 8.33
C LEU A 112 4.85 7.84 7.49
N ALA A 113 5.45 7.48 6.36
CA ALA A 113 6.01 8.47 5.42
C ALA A 113 4.90 9.35 4.82
N ASP A 114 3.78 8.75 4.43
CA ASP A 114 2.61 9.46 3.92
C ASP A 114 2.03 10.41 4.99
N MET A 115 1.90 9.95 6.24
CA MET A 115 1.47 10.79 7.36
C MET A 115 2.41 11.97 7.62
N LYS A 116 3.74 11.75 7.58
CA LYS A 116 4.73 12.83 7.72
C LYS A 116 4.63 13.84 6.58
N ASN A 117 4.38 13.39 5.36
CA ASN A 117 4.19 14.26 4.19
C ASN A 117 2.87 15.06 4.28
N GLU A 118 1.79 14.47 4.81
CA GLU A 118 0.55 15.19 5.06
C GLU A 118 0.67 16.24 6.18
N ILE A 119 1.44 15.94 7.23
CA ILE A 119 1.70 16.86 8.33
C ILE A 119 2.64 18.01 7.89
N SER A 120 3.63 17.75 7.03
CA SER A 120 4.52 18.80 6.52
C SER A 120 3.85 19.71 5.47
N ALA A 121 2.89 19.17 4.70
CA ALA A 121 2.08 19.95 3.75
C ALA A 121 1.04 20.85 4.47
N LYS A 122 0.61 20.48 5.68
CA LYS A 122 -0.25 21.30 6.54
C LYS A 122 0.60 21.94 7.66
N LYS A 123 1.20 23.11 7.40
CA LYS A 123 1.75 23.97 8.47
C LYS A 123 0.73 24.04 9.62
N PRO A 124 1.01 23.54 10.84
CA PRO A 124 0.03 23.52 11.90
C PRO A 124 -0.03 24.91 12.54
N LYS A 125 -1.02 25.72 12.13
CA LYS A 125 -1.69 26.58 13.11
C LYS A 125 -2.68 25.66 13.82
N LEU A 126 -2.71 25.71 15.16
CA LEU A 126 -3.39 24.78 16.09
C LEU A 126 -2.57 23.57 16.52
N ALA A 127 -1.50 23.84 17.25
CA ALA A 127 -1.17 23.02 18.42
C ALA A 127 -2.25 23.24 19.51
N SER A 128 -2.56 22.17 20.25
CA SER A 128 -3.47 22.10 21.40
C SER A 128 -4.98 21.96 21.11
N GLN A 129 -5.42 20.71 20.90
CA GLN A 129 -6.61 20.14 21.56
C GLN A 129 -6.77 18.68 21.15
N TYR A 130 -5.92 17.82 21.71
CA TYR A 130 -6.29 16.42 21.89
C TYR A 130 -5.94 16.06 23.32
N ASP A 131 -6.96 15.66 24.07
CA ASP A 131 -6.91 15.41 25.51
C ASP A 131 -5.86 14.36 25.87
N ASN A 132 -4.73 14.83 26.39
CA ASN A 132 -3.70 14.00 27.03
C ASN A 132 -4.13 13.43 28.39
N LYS A 133 -5.41 13.45 28.75
CA LYS A 133 -5.92 12.95 30.04
C LYS A 133 -6.20 11.45 30.11
N ARG A 134 -5.78 10.64 29.14
CA ARG A 134 -5.79 9.16 29.25
C ARG A 134 -4.47 8.48 28.86
N GLY A 135 -3.36 9.23 28.89
CA GLY A 135 -2.02 8.70 28.66
C GLY A 135 -1.34 8.25 29.95
N ASN A 136 -1.55 6.99 30.36
CA ASN A 136 -0.59 6.16 31.14
C ASN A 136 -1.14 4.81 31.63
N MET A 137 -2.09 4.17 30.91
CA MET A 137 -2.42 2.77 31.23
C MET A 137 -1.36 1.86 30.61
N LYS A 138 -0.37 1.45 31.41
CA LYS A 138 0.53 0.35 31.05
C LYS A 138 -0.32 -0.85 30.64
N LEU A 139 -0.05 -1.44 29.47
CA LEU A 139 -0.71 -2.63 28.95
C LEU A 139 -0.28 -3.84 29.79
N THR A 140 -0.80 -3.92 31.01
CA THR A 140 -0.59 -5.03 31.94
C THR A 140 -1.81 -5.94 31.90
N SER A 141 -1.60 -7.23 32.16
CA SER A 141 -2.71 -8.18 32.32
C SER A 141 -3.73 -7.66 33.35
N THR A 142 -3.26 -7.06 34.44
CA THR A 142 -4.10 -6.48 35.50
C THR A 142 -5.01 -5.36 35.01
N SER A 143 -4.52 -4.42 34.19
CA SER A 143 -5.34 -3.31 33.68
C SER A 143 -6.37 -3.78 32.64
N PHE A 144 -6.06 -4.83 31.88
CA PHE A 144 -7.00 -5.47 30.96
C PHE A 144 -8.16 -6.14 31.71
N PHE A 145 -7.86 -6.96 32.73
CA PHE A 145 -8.92 -7.66 33.48
C PHE A 145 -9.81 -6.71 34.28
N GLN A 146 -9.24 -5.63 34.83
CA GLN A 146 -10.02 -4.59 35.49
C GLN A 146 -11.02 -3.94 34.52
N ARG A 147 -10.58 -3.63 33.30
CA ARG A 147 -11.45 -3.04 32.27
C ARG A 147 -12.50 -4.02 31.74
N LEU A 148 -12.18 -5.32 31.71
CA LEU A 148 -13.12 -6.37 31.35
C LEU A 148 -14.24 -6.50 32.41
N GLN A 149 -13.88 -6.46 33.69
CA GLN A 149 -14.83 -6.48 34.80
C GLN A 149 -15.74 -5.25 34.78
N THR A 150 -15.17 -4.05 34.56
CA THR A 150 -15.98 -2.82 34.49
C THR A 150 -16.96 -2.86 33.31
N LYS A 151 -16.52 -3.34 32.14
CA LYS A 151 -17.38 -3.44 30.96
C LYS A 151 -18.53 -4.44 31.14
N ALA A 152 -18.25 -5.60 31.75
CA ALA A 152 -19.28 -6.57 32.09
C ALA A 152 -20.31 -5.99 33.07
N ALA A 153 -19.86 -5.22 34.07
CA ALA A 153 -20.75 -4.53 35.00
C ALA A 153 -21.61 -3.44 34.34
N GLU A 154 -21.05 -2.68 33.40
CA GLU A 154 -21.78 -1.69 32.60
C GLU A 154 -22.87 -2.33 31.73
N GLU A 155 -22.59 -3.46 31.08
CA GLU A 155 -23.58 -4.19 30.28
C GLU A 155 -24.73 -4.74 31.13
N VAL A 156 -24.44 -5.21 32.35
CA VAL A 156 -25.47 -5.64 33.31
C VAL A 156 -26.33 -4.46 33.77
N LYS A 157 -25.73 -3.30 34.08
CA LYS A 157 -26.49 -2.09 34.42
C LYS A 157 -27.33 -1.59 33.25
N GLY A 158 -26.80 -1.56 32.04
CA GLY A 158 -27.53 -1.16 30.83
C GLY A 158 -28.73 -2.06 30.54
N LYS A 159 -28.63 -3.37 30.81
CA LYS A 159 -29.78 -4.30 30.74
C LYS A 159 -30.85 -4.00 31.79
N LYS A 160 -30.47 -3.65 33.03
CA LYS A 160 -31.43 -3.28 34.08
C LYS A 160 -32.22 -2.01 33.73
N HIS A 161 -31.56 -1.00 33.17
CA HIS A 161 -32.24 0.23 32.73
C HIS A 161 -33.21 0.00 31.55
N LYS A 162 -32.92 -0.92 30.63
CA LYS A 162 -33.86 -1.31 29.56
C LYS A 162 -35.11 -2.04 30.05
N ILE A 163 -35.00 -2.80 31.14
CA ILE A 163 -36.15 -3.53 31.72
C ILE A 163 -37.13 -2.56 32.41
N THR A 164 -36.63 -1.47 33.00
CA THR A 164 -37.47 -0.47 33.68
C THR A 164 -38.25 0.43 32.73
N GLU A 165 -37.78 0.65 31.49
CA GLU A 165 -38.45 1.52 30.51
C GLU A 165 -39.62 0.83 29.76
N MET A 166 -39.66 -0.50 29.71
CA MET A 166 -40.70 -1.27 29.00
C MET A 166 -41.94 -1.59 29.85
N GLY A 167 -42.04 -1.05 31.06
CA GLY A 167 -43.01 -1.45 32.09
C GLY A 167 -44.31 -0.63 32.21
N THR A 168 -44.59 0.34 31.33
CA THR A 168 -45.76 1.24 31.50
C THR A 168 -46.69 1.29 30.28
N THR A 169 -47.30 0.17 29.91
CA THR A 169 -48.59 0.18 29.18
C THR A 169 -49.57 -0.82 29.79
N LYS A 170 -50.52 -0.32 30.59
CA LYS A 170 -51.59 -1.10 31.21
C LYS A 170 -52.57 -1.60 30.14
N LYS A 171 -52.61 -2.90 29.85
CA LYS A 171 -53.69 -3.53 29.06
C LYS A 171 -54.85 -3.89 29.99
N LYS A 172 -56.03 -3.31 29.76
CA LYS A 172 -57.29 -3.72 30.41
C LYS A 172 -57.84 -4.96 29.69
N LEU A 173 -58.10 -6.03 30.44
CA LEU A 173 -58.78 -7.25 29.97
C LEU A 173 -60.29 -7.05 30.10
N SER A 174 -61.06 -7.14 29.02
CA SER A 174 -62.51 -7.33 29.09
C SER A 174 -62.85 -8.71 28.53
N THR A 175 -63.22 -9.62 29.42
CA THR A 175 -63.88 -10.88 29.11
C THR A 175 -65.35 -10.61 28.82
N ASN A 176 -65.92 -11.17 27.75
CA ASN A 176 -67.32 -11.60 27.72
C ASN A 176 -67.52 -12.66 26.61
N TYR A 177 -67.95 -13.83 27.05
CA TYR A 177 -68.40 -14.98 26.27
C TYR A 177 -69.80 -14.70 25.66
N LYS A 178 -70.16 -15.35 24.54
CA LYS A 178 -71.19 -16.42 24.47
C LYS A 178 -71.51 -16.86 23.02
N LEU A 179 -71.48 -18.18 22.85
CA LEU A 179 -72.09 -19.10 21.86
C LEU A 179 -71.97 -18.77 20.36
#